data_AF-A0A1Y5DFX6-F1
#
_entry.id   AF-A0A1Y5DFX6-F1
#
_cell.length_a   1.000
_cell.length_b   1.000
_cell.length_c   1.000
_cell.angle_alpha   90.00
_cell.angle_beta   90.00
_cell.angle_gamma   90.00
#
_symmetry.space_group_name_H-M   'P 1'
#
loop_
_entity.id
_entity.type
_entity.pdbx_description
1 polymer ?
#
loop_
_entity_poly.entity_id
_entity_poly.type
_entity_poly.pdbx_seq_one_letter_code
_entity_poly.pdbx_strand_id
1 'polypeptide(L)'
;MVEHDTQQHLQTVTDSLESGGTMQISYLLNGALPAQDVARLLESSPPKERRLLWELIEQKNEGEILQHLSEDISTQFLKEMDTEQLVAVTEQLESDDLADILQNLPETVVKEVLASM
;
A
#
# COMPACT_ATOMS: atom_id res chain seq x y z
N MET A 1 9.35 -22.04 -8.98
CA MET A 1 9.73 -21.22 -10.16
C MET A 1 8.88 -19.96 -10.15
N VAL A 2 8.93 -19.16 -9.07
CA VAL A 2 8.11 -17.93 -8.90
C VAL A 2 9.02 -16.77 -8.47
N GLU A 3 10.04 -17.04 -7.66
CA GLU A 3 11.01 -16.02 -7.20
C GLU A 3 11.76 -15.29 -8.32
N HIS A 4 11.99 -15.92 -9.47
CA HIS A 4 12.71 -15.29 -10.58
C HIS A 4 11.87 -14.23 -11.30
N ASP A 5 10.55 -14.35 -11.28
CA ASP A 5 9.65 -13.43 -11.98
C ASP A 5 9.47 -12.13 -11.19
N THR A 6 9.30 -12.25 -9.86
CA THR A 6 9.23 -11.10 -8.95
C THR A 6 10.50 -10.24 -9.05
N GLN A 7 11.68 -10.85 -9.08
CA GLN A 7 12.93 -10.09 -9.16
C GLN A 7 13.06 -9.31 -10.48
N GLN A 8 12.60 -9.88 -11.59
CA GLN A 8 12.59 -9.20 -12.89
C GLN A 8 11.57 -8.05 -12.92
N HIS A 9 10.39 -8.24 -12.31
CA HIS A 9 9.37 -7.22 -12.20
C HIS A 9 9.82 -6.03 -11.31
N LEU A 10 10.44 -6.31 -10.16
CA LEU A 10 10.99 -5.27 -9.28
C LEU A 10 12.10 -4.46 -9.96
N GLN A 11 12.96 -5.12 -10.74
CA GLN A 11 14.00 -4.46 -11.52
C GLN A 11 13.40 -3.55 -12.58
N THR A 12 12.35 -4.01 -13.27
CA THR A 12 11.63 -3.24 -14.30
C THR A 12 10.95 -1.99 -13.72
N VAL A 13 10.36 -2.10 -12.52
CA VAL A 13 9.78 -0.93 -11.83
C VAL A 13 10.88 0.06 -11.46
N THR A 14 12.02 -0.43 -10.95
CA THR A 14 13.17 0.40 -10.57
C THR A 14 13.77 1.14 -11.78
N ASP A 15 14.01 0.46 -12.89
CA ASP A 15 14.47 1.07 -14.16
C ASP A 15 13.46 2.09 -14.74
N SER A 16 12.16 1.84 -14.55
CA SER A 16 11.10 2.74 -15.00
C SER A 16 11.01 4.02 -14.15
N LEU A 17 11.33 3.93 -12.85
CA LEU A 17 11.45 5.08 -11.95
C LEU A 17 12.61 6.00 -12.36
N GLU A 18 13.72 5.43 -12.81
CA GLU A 18 14.88 6.19 -13.29
C GLU A 18 14.66 6.83 -14.67
N SER A 19 13.78 6.25 -15.50
CA SER A 19 13.49 6.73 -16.86
C SER A 19 12.27 7.66 -17.00
N GLY A 20 11.54 7.94 -15.91
CA GLY A 20 10.44 8.91 -15.89
C GLY A 20 9.09 8.40 -16.42
N GLY A 21 8.90 7.08 -16.50
CA GLY A 21 7.66 6.44 -16.97
C GLY A 21 6.60 6.32 -15.87
N THR A 22 6.09 7.44 -15.34
CA THR A 22 5.09 7.44 -14.25
C THR A 22 3.80 6.67 -14.60
N MET A 23 3.38 6.69 -15.87
CA MET A 23 2.24 5.90 -16.37
C MET A 23 2.47 4.39 -16.28
N GLN A 24 3.67 3.92 -16.66
CA GLN A 24 4.02 2.50 -16.59
C GLN A 24 4.05 2.02 -15.15
N ILE A 25 4.64 2.81 -14.24
CA ILE A 25 4.72 2.45 -12.82
C ILE A 25 3.32 2.37 -12.22
N SER A 26 2.47 3.38 -12.46
CA SER A 26 1.09 3.35 -11.95
C SER A 26 0.32 2.14 -12.49
N TYR A 27 0.48 1.77 -13.76
CA TYR A 27 -0.13 0.55 -14.30
C TYR A 27 0.37 -0.72 -13.60
N LEU A 28 1.68 -0.81 -13.32
CA LEU A 28 2.25 -1.96 -12.63
C LEU A 28 1.73 -2.08 -11.20
N LEU A 29 1.70 -0.97 -10.46
CA LEU A 29 1.23 -0.92 -9.07
C LEU A 29 -0.27 -1.22 -8.92
N ASN A 30 -1.08 -0.87 -9.92
CA ASN A 30 -2.54 -0.92 -9.82
C ASN A 30 -3.23 -2.12 -10.47
N GLY A 31 -2.46 -3.13 -10.89
CA GLY A 31 -3.07 -4.35 -11.41
C GLY A 31 -2.16 -5.31 -12.16
N ALA A 32 -0.93 -4.92 -12.52
CA ALA A 32 0.00 -5.88 -13.11
C ALA A 32 0.76 -6.69 -12.05
N LEU A 33 1.05 -6.07 -10.91
CA LEU A 33 1.70 -6.72 -9.76
C LEU A 33 0.65 -7.16 -8.72
N PRO A 34 0.85 -8.32 -8.07
CA PRO A 34 0.05 -8.69 -6.91
C PRO A 34 0.36 -7.74 -5.74
N ALA A 35 -0.61 -7.51 -4.86
CA ALA A 35 -0.50 -6.57 -3.74
C ALA A 35 0.71 -6.86 -2.82
N GLN A 36 1.04 -8.14 -2.61
CA GLN A 36 2.24 -8.55 -1.85
C GLN A 36 3.55 -8.08 -2.50
N ASP A 37 3.64 -8.07 -3.83
CA ASP A 37 4.85 -7.64 -4.53
C ASP A 37 4.98 -6.11 -4.48
N VAL A 38 3.85 -5.40 -4.57
CA VAL A 38 3.81 -3.95 -4.36
C VAL A 38 4.22 -3.59 -2.94
N ALA A 39 3.73 -4.31 -1.94
CA ALA A 39 4.15 -4.12 -0.55
C ALA A 39 5.66 -4.31 -0.37
N ARG A 40 6.23 -5.40 -0.92
CA ARG A 40 7.69 -5.63 -0.89
C ARG A 40 8.49 -4.52 -1.58
N LEU A 41 7.97 -3.99 -2.70
CA LEU A 41 8.58 -2.84 -3.37
C LEU A 41 8.57 -1.60 -2.49
N LEU A 42 7.44 -1.28 -1.85
CA LEU A 42 7.32 -0.15 -0.93
C LEU A 42 8.30 -0.28 0.25
N GLU A 43 8.41 -1.47 0.84
CA GLU A 43 9.31 -1.74 1.97
C GLU A 43 10.79 -1.60 1.59
N SER A 44 11.16 -2.12 0.42
CA SER A 44 12.54 -2.04 -0.09
C SER A 44 12.91 -0.65 -0.65
N SER A 45 11.91 0.21 -0.91
CA SER A 45 12.12 1.57 -1.40
C SER A 45 12.52 2.53 -0.28
N PRO A 46 13.42 3.49 -0.53
CA PRO A 46 13.74 4.52 0.45
C PRO A 46 12.52 5.44 0.72
N PRO A 47 12.50 6.17 1.86
CA PRO A 47 11.30 6.91 2.31
C PRO A 47 10.75 7.96 1.33
N LYS A 48 11.58 8.44 0.40
CA LYS A 48 11.16 9.43 -0.60
C LYS A 48 10.46 8.74 -1.77
N GLU A 49 11.08 7.72 -2.35
CA GLU A 49 10.51 6.92 -3.43
C GLU A 49 9.26 6.17 -2.97
N ARG A 50 9.27 5.62 -1.75
CA ARG A 50 8.12 4.94 -1.15
C ARG A 50 6.86 5.81 -1.15
N ARG A 51 6.98 7.08 -0.72
CA ARG A 51 5.85 8.01 -0.75
C ARG A 51 5.40 8.32 -2.17
N LEU A 52 6.33 8.50 -3.11
CA LEU A 52 5.97 8.70 -4.51
C LEU A 52 5.25 7.49 -5.11
N LEU A 53 5.66 6.28 -4.76
CA LEU A 53 5.00 5.04 -5.18
C LEU A 53 3.61 4.93 -4.58
N TRP A 54 3.46 5.27 -3.29
CA TRP A 54 2.18 5.27 -2.60
C TRP A 54 1.15 6.19 -3.28
N GLU A 55 1.54 7.41 -3.63
CA GLU A 55 0.68 8.37 -4.34
C GLU A 55 0.24 7.92 -5.74
N LEU A 56 0.91 6.91 -6.32
CA LEU A 56 0.54 6.33 -7.61
C LEU A 56 -0.42 5.16 -7.49
N ILE A 57 -0.69 4.67 -6.27
CA ILE A 57 -1.61 3.57 -6.00
C ILE A 57 -3.03 4.14 -5.95
N GLU A 58 -3.95 3.45 -6.58
CA GLU A 58 -5.37 3.76 -6.57
C GLU A 58 -5.99 3.26 -5.26
N GLN A 59 -6.87 4.07 -4.67
CA GLN A 59 -7.52 3.80 -3.38
C GLN A 59 -8.13 2.40 -3.25
N LYS A 60 -8.65 1.83 -4.34
CA LYS A 60 -9.22 0.47 -4.39
C LYS A 60 -8.21 -0.67 -4.15
N ASN A 61 -6.93 -0.37 -4.22
CA ASN A 61 -5.83 -1.32 -4.05
C ASN A 61 -5.08 -1.08 -2.73
N GLU A 62 -5.26 0.09 -2.11
CA GLU A 62 -4.55 0.47 -0.87
C GLU A 62 -4.83 -0.50 0.27
N GLY A 63 -6.08 -0.92 0.45
CA GLY A 63 -6.45 -1.88 1.50
C GLY A 63 -5.74 -3.22 1.34
N GLU A 64 -5.78 -3.77 0.12
CA GLU A 64 -5.12 -5.04 -0.18
C GLU A 64 -3.59 -4.94 0.01
N ILE A 65 -2.98 -3.79 -0.30
CA ILE A 65 -1.53 -3.60 -0.14
C ILE A 65 -1.15 -3.42 1.34
N LEU A 66 -1.97 -2.68 2.11
CA LEU A 66 -1.74 -2.46 3.54
C LEU A 66 -1.68 -3.75 4.34
N GLN A 67 -2.46 -4.77 3.97
CA GLN A 67 -2.46 -6.08 4.63
C GLN A 67 -1.09 -6.80 4.52
N HIS A 68 -0.30 -6.48 3.49
CA HIS A 68 0.97 -7.13 3.20
C HIS A 68 2.17 -6.30 3.67
N LEU A 69 1.95 -5.07 4.10
CA LEU A 69 2.98 -4.20 4.65
C LEU A 69 3.27 -4.57 6.11
N SER A 70 4.53 -4.46 6.51
CA SER A 70 4.93 -4.48 7.91
C SER A 70 4.22 -3.39 8.73
N GLU A 71 3.95 -3.69 10.00
CA GLU A 71 3.26 -2.83 10.96
C GLU A 71 3.83 -1.41 10.99
N ASP A 72 5.16 -1.27 10.98
CA ASP A 72 5.83 0.03 11.00
C ASP A 72 5.48 0.90 9.78
N ILE A 73 5.39 0.29 8.60
CA ILE A 73 5.15 0.98 7.33
C ILE A 73 3.66 1.23 7.12
N SER A 74 2.81 0.24 7.40
CA SER A 74 1.35 0.42 7.30
C SER A 74 0.88 1.52 8.25
N THR A 75 1.37 1.53 9.49
CA THR A 75 1.07 2.57 10.47
C THR A 75 1.53 3.95 10.01
N GLN A 76 2.64 4.04 9.28
CA GLN A 76 3.09 5.32 8.70
C GLN A 76 2.04 5.87 7.74
N PHE A 77 1.59 5.07 6.77
CA PHE A 77 0.61 5.51 5.78
C PHE A 77 -0.76 5.80 6.40
N LEU A 78 -1.25 4.93 7.29
CA LEU A 78 -2.53 5.11 7.95
C LEU A 78 -2.59 6.38 8.81
N LYS A 79 -1.46 6.82 9.38
CA LYS A 79 -1.37 8.10 10.11
C LYS A 79 -1.36 9.33 9.20
N GLU A 80 -0.98 9.16 7.94
CA GLU A 80 -0.98 10.22 6.93
C GLU A 80 -2.34 10.33 6.21
N MET A 81 -3.20 9.30 6.30
CA MET A 81 -4.54 9.27 5.69
C MET A 81 -5.58 10.11 6.44
N ASP A 82 -6.44 10.77 5.68
CA ASP A 82 -7.66 11.39 6.19
C ASP A 82 -8.76 10.35 6.47
N THR A 83 -9.77 10.74 7.25
CA THR A 83 -10.88 9.85 7.66
C THR A 83 -11.59 9.19 6.47
N GLU A 84 -11.82 9.91 5.37
CA GLU A 84 -12.45 9.35 4.17
C GLU A 84 -11.61 8.23 3.53
N GLN A 85 -10.28 8.40 3.51
CA GLN A 85 -9.38 7.38 2.98
C GLN A 85 -9.33 6.16 3.88
N LEU A 86 -9.26 6.37 5.20
CA LEU A 86 -9.31 5.29 6.17
C LEU A 86 -10.59 4.47 6.02
N VAL A 87 -11.76 5.11 5.93
CA VAL A 87 -13.03 4.42 5.72
C VAL A 87 -12.98 3.59 4.43
N ALA A 88 -12.56 4.18 3.31
CA ALA A 88 -12.50 3.48 2.03
C ALA A 88 -11.54 2.28 2.05
N VAL A 89 -10.41 2.39 2.76
CA VAL A 89 -9.48 1.27 2.98
C VAL A 89 -10.14 0.18 3.82
N THR A 90 -10.82 0.55 4.91
CA THR A 90 -11.48 -0.42 5.80
C THR A 90 -12.65 -1.15 5.15
N GLU A 91 -13.34 -0.54 4.18
CA GLU A 91 -14.41 -1.19 3.41
C GLU A 91 -13.91 -2.28 2.46
N GLN A 92 -12.62 -2.23 2.08
CA GLN A 92 -12.00 -3.20 1.18
C GLN A 92 -11.40 -4.41 1.91
N LEU A 93 -11.26 -4.32 3.24
CA LEU A 93 -10.63 -5.33 4.06
C LEU A 93 -11.66 -6.35 4.57
N GLU A 94 -11.22 -7.60 4.73
CA GLU A 94 -11.99 -8.58 5.48
C GLU A 94 -11.97 -8.25 6.99
N SER A 95 -12.97 -8.72 7.73
CA SER A 95 -13.12 -8.38 9.15
C SER A 95 -11.92 -8.75 10.02
N ASP A 96 -11.21 -9.83 9.69
CA ASP A 96 -10.05 -10.31 10.43
C ASP A 96 -8.83 -9.41 10.14
N ASP A 97 -8.56 -9.07 8.87
CA ASP A 97 -7.46 -8.18 8.48
C ASP A 97 -7.68 -6.74 8.96
N LEU A 98 -8.94 -6.29 8.98
CA LEU A 98 -9.33 -5.00 9.54
C LEU A 98 -8.98 -4.91 11.03
N ALA A 99 -9.24 -5.97 11.79
CA ALA A 99 -8.94 -5.99 13.22
C ALA A 99 -7.44 -5.86 13.48
N ASP A 100 -6.60 -6.48 12.66
CA ASP A 100 -5.15 -6.39 12.77
C ASP A 100 -4.64 -4.97 12.41
N ILE A 101 -5.19 -4.36 11.37
CA ILE A 101 -4.82 -2.99 10.96
C ILE A 101 -5.26 -1.95 12.00
N LEU A 102 -6.49 -2.05 12.52
CA LEU A 102 -7.02 -1.10 13.52
C LEU A 102 -6.26 -1.17 14.85
N GLN A 103 -5.73 -2.33 15.24
CA GLN A 103 -4.93 -2.48 16.47
C GLN A 103 -3.64 -1.65 16.45
N ASN A 104 -3.13 -1.33 15.26
CA ASN A 104 -1.89 -0.59 15.09
C ASN A 104 -2.09 0.94 15.09
N LEU A 105 -3.36 1.40 15.13
CA LEU A 105 -3.71 2.81 15.11
C LEU A 105 -4.00 3.36 16.51
N PRO A 106 -3.78 4.68 16.72
CA PRO A 106 -4.20 5.34 17.95
C PRO A 106 -5.72 5.16 18.16
N GLU A 107 -6.13 4.92 19.41
CA GLU A 107 -7.54 4.68 19.77
C GLU A 107 -8.50 5.78 19.26
N THR A 108 -8.02 7.03 19.16
CA THR A 108 -8.79 8.14 18.59
C THR A 108 -9.13 7.93 17.12
N VAL A 109 -8.17 7.49 16.31
CA VAL A 109 -8.34 7.25 14.87
C VAL A 109 -9.27 6.06 14.66
N VAL A 110 -9.07 4.97 15.43
CA VAL A 110 -9.94 3.78 15.39
C VAL A 110 -11.39 4.17 15.64
N LYS A 111 -11.66 5.00 16.65
CA LYS A 111 -13.02 5.47 16.96
C LYS A 111 -13.62 6.30 15.84
N GLU A 112 -12.85 7.15 15.17
CA GLU A 112 -13.34 7.97 14.05
C GLU A 112 -13.69 7.13 12.83
N VAL A 113 -12.88 6.12 12.51
CA VAL A 113 -13.17 5.17 11.44
C VAL A 113 -14.42 4.38 11.76
N LEU A 114 -14.51 3.76 12.94
CA LEU A 114 -15.68 2.98 13.36
C LEU A 114 -16.97 3.82 13.46
N ALA A 115 -16.88 5.11 13.71
CA ALA A 115 -18.04 6.01 13.76
C ALA A 115 -18.53 6.46 12.37
N SER A 116 -17.70 6.28 11.33
CA SER A 116 -17.99 6.68 9.96
C SER A 116 -18.44 5.51 9.07
N MET A 117 -18.46 4.28 9.61
CA MET A 117 -19.00 3.07 8.99
C MET A 117 -20.52 2.92 9.18
#